data_AF-A0A8T5SQL9-F1
#
_entry.id   AF-A0A8T5SQL9-F1
#
_cell.length_a   1.000
_cell.length_b   1.000
_cell.length_c   1.000
_cell.angle_alpha   90.00
_cell.angle_beta   90.00
_cell.angle_gamma   90.00
#
_symmetry.space_group_name_H-M   'P 1'
#
loop_
_entity.id
_entity.type
_entity.pdbx_description
1 polymer ?
#
loop_
_entity_poly.entity_id
_entity_poly.type
_entity_poly.pdbx_seq_one_letter_code
_entity_poly.pdbx_strand_id
1 'polypeptide(L)'
;MRYAYGIILGAILPFMIFLGAAIIKIQSLGWDIYVLWFFLSIGFAVFPPILVRFAQKDAVREFLIFEAGGFGLFSPLWIFIFTDLSGDSWTVLLLDGIIGGLIGPGPANTIVPMDVSNVMLIPLLALCILIGVIFLRPSFIAKHGSVGEMTELRELKESTETVTVTIVDPSEPIGVEAEDPIEYEMPEVAPPVASADTMADLRGLLTELGTPEPTINLIFNAGIATTTDLVATSPDQLSTLTGIDKRTAEDLQMAVQKKVWFGGI
;
A
#
# COMPACT_ATOMS: atom_id res chain seq x y z
N MET A 1 -2.56 7.89 -4.86
CA MET A 1 -3.87 7.43 -4.31
C MET A 1 -4.51 6.28 -5.12
N ARG A 2 -4.02 5.96 -6.33
CA ARG A 2 -4.62 4.96 -7.21
C ARG A 2 -4.58 3.54 -6.64
N TYR A 3 -3.54 3.21 -5.87
CA TYR A 3 -3.40 1.94 -5.16
C TYR A 3 -4.58 1.60 -4.23
N ALA A 4 -5.03 2.57 -3.42
CA ALA A 4 -6.16 2.35 -2.50
C ALA A 4 -7.46 2.12 -3.28
N TYR A 5 -7.71 2.90 -4.34
CA TYR A 5 -8.87 2.72 -5.20
C TYR A 5 -8.83 1.39 -5.97
N GLY A 6 -7.67 0.93 -6.43
CA GLY A 6 -7.50 -0.37 -7.07
C GLY A 6 -7.83 -1.54 -6.13
N ILE A 7 -7.37 -1.48 -4.88
CA ILE A 7 -7.71 -2.46 -3.84
C ILE A 7 -9.21 -2.43 -3.52
N ILE A 8 -9.79 -1.25 -3.34
CA ILE A 8 -11.22 -1.10 -3.05
C ILE A 8 -12.06 -1.69 -4.18
N LEU A 9 -11.71 -1.39 -5.43
CA LEU A 9 -12.41 -1.93 -6.61
C LEU A 9 -12.31 -3.46 -6.64
N GLY A 10 -11.12 -4.01 -6.41
CA GLY A 10 -10.89 -5.44 -6.32
C GLY A 10 -11.59 -6.12 -5.13
N ALA A 11 -11.97 -5.37 -4.08
CA ALA A 11 -12.74 -5.86 -2.94
C ALA A 11 -14.26 -5.81 -3.19
N ILE A 12 -14.75 -4.76 -3.86
CA ILE A 12 -16.18 -4.55 -4.14
C ILE A 12 -16.72 -5.59 -5.13
N LEU A 13 -15.91 -5.99 -6.10
CA LEU A 13 -16.33 -6.94 -7.13
C LEU A 13 -16.72 -8.31 -6.54
N PRO A 14 -15.85 -9.01 -5.77
CA PRO A 14 -16.25 -10.24 -5.10
C PRO A 14 -17.37 -10.00 -4.06
N PHE A 15 -17.38 -8.85 -3.37
CA PHE A 15 -18.47 -8.50 -2.44
C PHE A 15 -19.84 -8.57 -3.14
N MET A 16 -19.99 -7.92 -4.29
CA MET A 16 -21.24 -7.88 -5.04
C MET A 16 -21.67 -9.28 -5.50
N ILE A 17 -20.72 -10.11 -5.94
CA ILE A 17 -20.98 -11.47 -6.40
C ILE A 17 -21.52 -12.35 -5.28
N PHE A 18 -20.84 -12.37 -4.13
CA PHE A 18 -21.24 -13.18 -2.99
C PHE A 18 -22.49 -12.63 -2.28
N LEU A 19 -22.68 -11.31 -2.27
CA LEU A 19 -23.91 -10.68 -1.76
C LEU A 19 -25.14 -11.16 -2.55
N GLY A 20 -25.09 -11.14 -3.88
CA GLY A 20 -26.21 -11.60 -4.68
C GLY A 20 -26.50 -13.09 -4.50
N ALA A 21 -25.45 -13.92 -4.38
CA ALA A 21 -25.62 -15.34 -4.05
C ALA A 21 -26.27 -15.55 -2.68
N ALA A 22 -25.87 -14.77 -1.67
CA ALA A 22 -26.49 -14.81 -0.35
C ALA A 22 -27.96 -14.37 -0.38
N ILE A 23 -28.30 -13.31 -1.11
CA ILE A 23 -29.70 -12.84 -1.26
C ILE A 23 -30.56 -13.92 -1.91
N ILE A 24 -30.07 -14.56 -2.99
CA ILE A 24 -30.78 -15.65 -3.68
C ILE A 24 -31.10 -16.78 -2.71
N LYS A 25 -30.13 -17.14 -1.87
CA LYS A 25 -30.28 -18.18 -0.87
C LYS A 25 -31.25 -17.78 0.26
N ILE A 26 -31.11 -16.58 0.82
CA ILE A 26 -31.97 -16.06 1.90
C ILE A 26 -33.44 -15.99 1.44
N GLN A 27 -33.66 -15.54 0.21
CA GLN A 27 -35.00 -15.42 -0.38
C GLN A 27 -35.52 -16.75 -0.94
N SER A 28 -34.73 -17.83 -0.87
CA SER A 28 -35.05 -19.15 -1.42
C SER A 28 -35.49 -19.08 -2.90
N LEU A 29 -34.82 -18.24 -3.70
CA LEU A 29 -35.11 -18.08 -5.12
C LEU A 29 -34.76 -19.35 -5.90
N GLY A 30 -35.51 -19.61 -6.96
CA GLY A 30 -35.40 -20.86 -7.74
C GLY A 30 -34.04 -21.05 -8.43
N TRP A 31 -33.74 -22.30 -8.77
CA TRP A 31 -32.49 -22.71 -9.43
C TRP A 31 -32.17 -21.90 -10.69
N ASP A 32 -33.16 -21.59 -11.53
CA ASP A 32 -32.95 -20.81 -12.76
C ASP A 32 -32.42 -19.40 -12.49
N ILE A 33 -32.84 -18.78 -11.38
CA ILE A 33 -32.36 -17.45 -10.97
C ILE A 33 -30.91 -17.54 -10.50
N TYR A 34 -30.57 -18.61 -9.78
CA TYR A 34 -29.19 -18.88 -9.39
C TYR A 34 -28.28 -19.11 -10.62
N VAL A 35 -28.75 -19.88 -11.60
CA VAL A 35 -28.03 -20.13 -12.85
C VAL A 35 -27.78 -18.82 -13.61
N LEU A 36 -28.81 -17.98 -13.74
CA LEU A 36 -28.69 -16.67 -14.37
C LEU A 36 -27.67 -15.79 -13.61
N TRP A 37 -27.73 -15.76 -12.28
CA TRP A 37 -26.80 -15.00 -11.44
C TRP A 37 -25.37 -15.50 -11.57
N PHE A 38 -25.14 -16.81 -11.65
CA PHE A 38 -23.82 -17.39 -11.85
C PHE A 38 -23.19 -16.95 -13.18
N PHE A 39 -23.95 -16.92 -14.27
CA PHE A 39 -23.42 -16.39 -15.53
C PHE A 39 -23.22 -14.87 -15.48
N LEU A 40 -24.10 -14.14 -14.79
CA LEU A 40 -23.96 -12.70 -14.60
C LEU A 40 -22.72 -12.36 -13.76
N SER A 41 -22.38 -13.17 -12.75
CA SER A 41 -21.21 -12.96 -11.90
C SER A 41 -19.90 -13.20 -12.63
N ILE A 42 -19.83 -14.18 -13.54
CA ILE A 42 -18.72 -14.32 -14.48
C ILE A 42 -18.60 -13.06 -15.35
N GLY A 43 -19.74 -12.53 -15.81
CA GLY A 43 -19.80 -11.24 -16.51
C GLY A 43 -19.20 -10.10 -15.67
N PHE A 44 -19.56 -9.97 -14.39
CA PHE A 44 -19.01 -8.96 -13.51
C PHE A 44 -17.49 -9.09 -13.30
N ALA A 45 -16.95 -10.31 -13.31
CA ALA A 45 -15.50 -10.52 -13.16
C ALA A 45 -14.71 -10.32 -14.46
N VAL A 46 -15.35 -10.48 -15.63
CA VAL A 46 -14.66 -10.44 -16.93
C VAL A 46 -14.88 -9.12 -17.67
N PHE A 47 -16.00 -8.45 -17.43
CA PHE A 47 -16.36 -7.23 -18.14
C PHE A 47 -15.50 -6.01 -17.76
N PRO A 48 -15.19 -5.73 -16.48
CA PRO A 48 -14.33 -4.62 -16.10
C PRO A 48 -12.96 -4.60 -16.79
N PRO A 49 -12.18 -5.70 -16.84
CA PRO A 49 -10.88 -5.68 -17.51
C PRO A 49 -11.01 -5.52 -19.03
N ILE A 50 -12.09 -6.02 -19.63
CA ILE A 50 -12.40 -5.80 -21.05
C ILE A 50 -12.69 -4.31 -21.31
N LEU A 51 -13.50 -3.66 -20.48
CA LEU A 51 -13.78 -2.22 -20.60
C LEU A 51 -12.52 -1.38 -20.48
N VAL A 52 -11.68 -1.66 -19.47
CA VAL A 52 -10.40 -0.97 -19.28
C VAL A 52 -9.50 -1.16 -20.49
N ARG A 53 -9.51 -2.35 -21.12
CA ARG A 53 -8.75 -2.60 -22.34
C ARG A 53 -9.17 -1.75 -23.54
N PHE A 54 -10.45 -1.40 -23.64
CA PHE A 54 -10.91 -0.51 -24.70
C PHE A 54 -10.65 0.97 -24.37
N ALA A 55 -10.78 1.36 -23.10
CA ALA A 55 -10.63 2.74 -22.68
C ALA A 55 -9.17 3.19 -22.50
N GLN A 56 -8.34 2.36 -21.86
CA GLN A 56 -6.96 2.69 -21.48
C GLN A 56 -6.07 1.45 -21.54
N LYS A 57 -5.50 1.18 -22.74
CA LYS A 57 -4.66 -0.01 -23.00
C LYS A 57 -3.45 -0.12 -22.08
N ASP A 58 -2.89 1.00 -21.64
CA ASP A 58 -1.68 1.05 -20.82
C ASP A 58 -1.96 0.73 -19.33
N ALA A 59 -3.19 0.96 -18.87
CA ALA A 59 -3.62 0.70 -17.50
C ALA A 59 -4.15 -0.72 -17.28
N VAL A 60 -4.38 -1.50 -18.35
CA VAL A 60 -4.98 -2.85 -18.28
C VAL A 60 -4.19 -3.78 -17.39
N ARG A 61 -2.86 -3.75 -17.49
CA ARG A 61 -2.00 -4.66 -16.73
C ARG A 61 -2.08 -4.38 -15.23
N GLU A 62 -2.03 -3.10 -14.88
CA GLU A 62 -2.16 -2.64 -13.49
C GLU A 62 -3.55 -2.95 -12.93
N PHE A 63 -4.60 -2.68 -13.71
CA PHE A 63 -5.98 -3.03 -13.36
C PHE A 63 -6.16 -4.53 -13.13
N LEU A 64 -5.62 -5.38 -14.00
CA LEU A 64 -5.66 -6.83 -13.84
C LEU A 64 -4.93 -7.31 -12.59
N ILE A 65 -3.81 -6.68 -12.20
CA ILE A 65 -3.10 -7.00 -10.96
C ILE A 65 -3.97 -6.65 -9.75
N PHE A 66 -4.60 -5.48 -9.75
CA PHE A 66 -5.50 -5.05 -8.68
C PHE A 66 -6.77 -5.90 -8.60
N GLU A 67 -7.37 -6.22 -9.73
CA GLU A 67 -8.57 -7.04 -9.82
C GLU A 67 -8.27 -8.48 -9.40
N ALA A 68 -7.27 -9.14 -9.98
CA ALA A 68 -6.92 -10.52 -9.62
C ALA A 68 -6.39 -10.61 -8.17
N GLY A 69 -5.63 -9.62 -7.72
CA GLY A 69 -5.14 -9.54 -6.35
C GLY A 69 -6.26 -9.31 -5.34
N GLY A 70 -7.16 -8.36 -5.62
CA GLY A 70 -8.34 -8.09 -4.80
C GLY A 70 -9.30 -9.26 -4.77
N PHE A 71 -9.61 -9.84 -5.92
CA PHE A 71 -10.46 -11.02 -6.02
C PHE A 71 -9.87 -12.19 -5.25
N GLY A 72 -8.56 -12.43 -5.35
CA GLY A 72 -7.88 -13.48 -4.59
C GLY A 72 -7.92 -13.26 -3.08
N LEU A 73 -7.63 -12.04 -2.61
CA LEU A 73 -7.57 -11.74 -1.18
C LEU A 73 -8.95 -11.67 -0.53
N PHE A 74 -9.92 -11.02 -1.18
CA PHE A 74 -11.21 -10.71 -0.59
C PHE A 74 -12.28 -11.77 -0.85
N SER A 75 -12.17 -12.61 -1.90
CA SER A 75 -13.17 -13.67 -2.12
C SER A 75 -13.31 -14.65 -0.95
N PRO A 76 -12.21 -15.15 -0.34
CA PRO A 76 -12.28 -16.00 0.84
C PRO A 76 -12.89 -15.28 2.06
N LEU A 77 -12.67 -13.98 2.20
CA LEU A 77 -13.27 -13.21 3.29
C LEU A 77 -14.78 -13.04 3.08
N TRP A 78 -15.20 -12.68 1.87
CA TRP A 78 -16.60 -12.50 1.53
C TRP A 78 -17.39 -13.80 1.55
N ILE A 79 -16.83 -14.91 1.06
CA ILE A 79 -17.51 -16.20 1.10
C ILE A 79 -17.82 -16.62 2.55
N PHE A 80 -16.91 -16.42 3.50
CA PHE A 80 -17.18 -16.74 4.91
C PHE A 80 -18.29 -15.86 5.50
N ILE A 81 -18.19 -14.54 5.32
CA ILE A 81 -19.17 -13.58 5.86
C ILE A 81 -20.57 -13.84 5.28
N PHE A 82 -20.67 -14.03 3.96
CA PHE A 82 -21.96 -14.21 3.30
C PHE A 82 -22.54 -15.61 3.48
N THR A 83 -21.71 -16.62 3.72
CA THR A 83 -22.19 -17.94 4.13
C THR A 83 -22.91 -17.84 5.47
N ASP A 84 -22.27 -17.22 6.47
CA ASP A 84 -22.87 -16.95 7.79
C ASP A 84 -24.15 -16.11 7.68
N LEU A 85 -24.10 -15.04 6.89
CA LEU A 85 -25.26 -14.16 6.69
C LEU A 85 -26.44 -14.89 6.02
N SER A 86 -26.14 -15.89 5.16
CA SER A 86 -27.15 -16.70 4.47
C SER A 86 -27.77 -17.80 5.33
N GLY A 87 -27.29 -18.00 6.56
CA GLY A 87 -27.84 -18.93 7.54
C GLY A 87 -27.06 -20.24 7.73
N ASP A 88 -26.00 -20.48 6.96
CA ASP A 88 -25.09 -21.62 7.17
C ASP A 88 -23.82 -21.16 7.88
N SER A 89 -23.23 -22.00 8.73
CA SER A 89 -21.95 -21.64 9.35
C SER A 89 -20.80 -21.78 8.35
N TRP A 90 -19.89 -20.81 8.32
CA TRP A 90 -18.61 -20.91 7.61
C TRP A 90 -17.80 -22.16 8.00
N THR A 91 -18.02 -22.72 9.19
CA THR A 91 -17.37 -23.97 9.62
C THR A 91 -17.87 -25.18 8.83
N VAL A 92 -19.15 -25.21 8.46
CA VAL A 92 -19.74 -26.24 7.58
C VAL A 92 -19.09 -26.19 6.20
N LEU A 93 -18.83 -24.98 5.69
CA LEU A 93 -18.13 -24.79 4.42
C LEU A 93 -16.69 -25.37 4.45
N LEU A 94 -16.00 -25.36 5.59
CA LEU A 94 -14.67 -25.96 5.72
C LEU A 94 -14.70 -27.48 5.97
N LEU A 95 -15.76 -27.99 6.61
CA LEU A 95 -15.88 -29.40 6.94
C LEU A 95 -16.48 -30.21 5.79
N ASP A 96 -17.57 -29.74 5.20
CA ASP A 96 -18.35 -30.47 4.21
C ASP A 96 -18.12 -29.93 2.78
N GLY A 97 -17.67 -28.68 2.67
CA GLY A 97 -17.46 -28.01 1.39
C GLY A 97 -18.67 -27.19 0.95
N ILE A 98 -18.78 -26.94 -0.36
CA ILE A 98 -19.90 -26.21 -0.96
C ILE A 98 -20.85 -27.22 -1.62
N ILE A 99 -22.07 -27.33 -1.12
CA ILE A 99 -23.11 -28.19 -1.70
C ILE A 99 -23.89 -27.38 -2.74
N GLY A 100 -23.94 -27.87 -3.97
CA GLY A 100 -24.70 -27.30 -5.09
C GLY A 100 -24.33 -25.87 -5.49
N GLY A 101 -23.13 -25.40 -5.14
CA GLY A 101 -22.68 -24.03 -5.41
C GLY A 101 -21.87 -23.87 -6.69
N LEU A 102 -21.65 -24.93 -7.46
CA LEU A 102 -21.10 -24.84 -8.80
C LEU A 102 -22.08 -25.38 -9.83
N ILE A 103 -22.00 -24.84 -11.03
CA ILE A 103 -22.86 -25.20 -12.14
C ILE A 103 -22.05 -26.04 -13.11
N GLY A 104 -22.56 -27.22 -13.47
CA GLY A 104 -21.88 -28.08 -14.42
C GLY A 104 -22.81 -28.84 -15.36
N PRO A 105 -22.23 -29.45 -16.42
CA PRO A 105 -22.98 -30.22 -17.39
C PRO A 105 -23.50 -31.51 -16.78
N GLY A 106 -24.81 -31.72 -16.88
CA GLY A 106 -25.51 -32.93 -16.48
C GLY A 106 -25.89 -33.83 -17.66
N PRO A 107 -26.49 -34.99 -17.37
CA PRO A 107 -27.01 -35.88 -18.40
C PRO A 107 -28.02 -35.16 -19.30
N ALA A 108 -28.05 -35.51 -20.59
CA ALA A 108 -29.01 -35.00 -21.58
C ALA A 108 -29.02 -33.45 -21.77
N ASN A 109 -27.84 -32.81 -21.74
CA ASN A 109 -27.67 -31.35 -21.89
C ASN A 109 -28.39 -30.52 -20.81
N THR A 110 -28.62 -31.10 -19.64
CA THR A 110 -29.16 -30.37 -18.49
C THR A 110 -28.04 -29.69 -17.71
N ILE A 111 -28.40 -28.63 -16.98
CA ILE A 111 -27.49 -27.93 -16.07
C ILE A 111 -27.81 -28.42 -14.66
N VAL A 112 -26.81 -29.00 -13.99
CA VAL A 112 -26.98 -29.58 -12.65
C VAL A 112 -26.08 -28.90 -11.61
N PRO A 113 -26.53 -28.84 -10.35
CA PRO A 113 -25.68 -28.42 -9.24
C PRO A 113 -24.55 -29.42 -9.04
N MET A 114 -23.34 -28.91 -8.84
CA MET A 114 -22.15 -29.67 -8.50
C MET A 114 -21.64 -29.24 -7.13
N ASP A 115 -21.25 -30.23 -6.35
CA ASP A 115 -20.66 -30.03 -5.02
C ASP A 115 -19.15 -29.84 -5.14
N VAL A 116 -18.58 -28.99 -4.30
CA VAL A 116 -17.14 -28.82 -4.12
C VAL A 116 -16.77 -29.35 -2.75
N SER A 117 -16.10 -30.49 -2.72
CA SER A 117 -15.57 -31.04 -1.47
C SER A 117 -14.57 -30.08 -0.82
N ASN A 118 -14.57 -30.07 0.52
CA ASN A 118 -13.57 -29.41 1.35
C ASN A 118 -12.11 -29.70 0.95
N VAL A 119 -11.81 -30.92 0.48
CA VAL A 119 -10.46 -31.33 0.02
C VAL A 119 -9.98 -30.48 -1.16
N MET A 120 -10.89 -30.03 -2.02
CA MET A 120 -10.59 -29.10 -3.12
C MET A 120 -10.72 -27.64 -2.69
N LEU A 121 -11.72 -27.33 -1.88
CA LEU A 121 -12.05 -25.97 -1.49
C LEU A 121 -10.95 -25.31 -0.64
N ILE A 122 -10.44 -26.00 0.39
CA ILE A 122 -9.44 -25.42 1.31
C ILE A 122 -8.15 -25.04 0.58
N PRO A 123 -7.53 -25.92 -0.24
CA PRO A 123 -6.35 -25.54 -1.03
C PRO A 123 -6.63 -24.38 -2.00
N LEU A 124 -7.82 -24.34 -2.60
CA LEU A 124 -8.22 -23.27 -3.51
C LEU A 124 -8.31 -21.92 -2.79
N LEU A 125 -8.97 -21.87 -1.63
CA LEU A 125 -9.07 -20.66 -0.81
C LEU A 125 -7.69 -20.19 -0.34
N ALA A 126 -6.83 -21.12 0.10
CA ALA A 126 -5.47 -20.80 0.50
C ALA A 126 -4.63 -20.24 -0.66
N LEU A 127 -4.78 -20.82 -1.86
CA LEU A 127 -4.13 -20.34 -3.07
C LEU A 127 -4.64 -18.94 -3.46
N CYS A 128 -5.94 -18.69 -3.36
CA CYS A 128 -6.53 -17.37 -3.60
C CYS A 128 -5.93 -16.31 -2.67
N ILE A 129 -5.81 -16.60 -1.36
CA ILE A 129 -5.19 -15.69 -0.40
C ILE A 129 -3.72 -15.45 -0.76
N LEU A 130 -2.97 -16.51 -1.08
CA LEU A 130 -1.56 -16.39 -1.45
C LEU A 130 -1.38 -15.51 -2.69
N ILE A 131 -2.17 -15.74 -3.74
CA ILE A 131 -2.16 -14.93 -4.98
C ILE A 131 -2.51 -13.48 -4.65
N GLY A 132 -3.54 -13.27 -3.83
CA GLY A 132 -3.97 -11.94 -3.40
C GLY A 132 -2.86 -11.17 -2.69
N VAL A 133 -2.20 -11.80 -1.72
CA VAL A 133 -1.08 -11.19 -0.97
C VAL A 133 0.11 -10.90 -1.89
N ILE A 134 0.44 -11.80 -2.83
CA ILE A 134 1.57 -11.60 -3.74
C ILE A 134 1.29 -10.45 -4.71
N PHE A 135 0.10 -10.41 -5.33
CA PHE A 135 -0.25 -9.42 -6.34
C PHE A 135 -0.50 -8.03 -5.73
N LEU A 136 -1.12 -7.96 -4.55
CA LEU A 136 -1.35 -6.70 -3.86
C LEU A 136 -0.12 -6.19 -3.10
N ARG A 137 1.00 -6.93 -3.08
CA ARG A 137 2.22 -6.45 -2.44
C ARG A 137 2.74 -5.20 -3.17
N PRO A 138 3.04 -4.09 -2.46
CA PRO A 138 3.52 -2.85 -3.09
C PRO A 138 4.72 -3.06 -4.01
N SER A 139 5.65 -3.95 -3.65
CA SER A 139 6.84 -4.28 -4.46
C SER A 139 6.52 -5.01 -5.77
N PHE A 140 5.41 -5.77 -5.83
CA PHE A 140 5.01 -6.48 -7.04
C PHE A 140 4.33 -5.53 -8.04
N ILE A 141 3.47 -4.64 -7.53
CA ILE A 141 2.80 -3.58 -8.29
C ILE A 141 3.84 -2.58 -8.80
N ALA A 142 4.81 -2.21 -7.99
CA ALA A 142 5.97 -1.44 -8.41
C ALA A 142 6.63 -2.05 -9.66
N LYS A 143 7.00 -3.33 -9.60
CA LYS A 143 7.75 -3.99 -10.69
C LYS A 143 6.92 -4.24 -11.96
N HIS A 144 5.61 -4.37 -11.87
CA HIS A 144 4.75 -4.82 -12.98
C HIS A 144 3.62 -3.85 -13.36
N GLY A 145 3.44 -2.75 -12.62
CA GLY A 145 2.47 -1.69 -12.86
C GLY A 145 2.90 -0.75 -13.98
N SER A 146 1.96 0.10 -14.43
CA SER A 146 2.26 1.09 -15.47
C SER A 146 3.18 2.19 -14.92
N VAL A 147 4.02 2.76 -15.78
CA VAL A 147 5.20 3.60 -15.46
C VAL A 147 4.86 4.89 -14.66
N GLY A 148 3.58 5.22 -14.47
CA GLY A 148 3.14 6.54 -13.97
C GLY A 148 3.38 6.85 -12.49
N GLU A 149 3.34 5.89 -11.55
CA GLU A 149 3.50 6.16 -10.10
C GLU A 149 4.90 5.75 -9.56
N MET A 150 5.68 5.02 -10.36
CA MET A 150 6.97 4.48 -9.93
C MET A 150 8.15 5.36 -10.31
N THR A 151 7.99 6.29 -11.26
CA THR A 151 9.00 7.33 -11.46
C THR A 151 9.11 8.17 -10.19
N GLU A 152 8.02 8.58 -9.55
CA GLU A 152 8.07 9.32 -8.29
C GLU A 152 8.67 8.52 -7.11
N LEU A 153 8.30 7.24 -6.93
CA LEU A 153 8.87 6.41 -5.84
C LEU A 153 10.31 5.96 -6.11
N ARG A 154 10.66 5.74 -7.38
CA ARG A 154 12.02 5.45 -7.82
C ARG A 154 12.87 6.71 -7.77
N GLU A 155 12.35 7.89 -8.11
CA GLU A 155 13.00 9.18 -7.95
C GLU A 155 13.13 9.57 -6.49
N LEU A 156 12.19 9.23 -5.61
CA LEU A 156 12.34 9.37 -4.15
C LEU A 156 13.44 8.44 -3.61
N LYS A 157 13.58 7.22 -4.15
CA LYS A 157 14.65 6.29 -3.77
C LYS A 157 16.00 6.63 -4.41
N GLU A 158 16.00 7.06 -5.67
CA GLU A 158 17.16 7.41 -6.47
C GLU A 158 17.68 8.79 -6.07
N SER A 159 16.84 9.76 -5.69
CA SER A 159 17.26 11.01 -5.02
C SER A 159 17.85 10.77 -3.64
N THR A 160 17.43 9.71 -2.95
CA THR A 160 18.07 9.30 -1.69
C THR A 160 19.42 8.61 -1.93
N GLU A 161 19.63 7.94 -3.07
CA GLU A 161 20.89 7.25 -3.42
C GLU A 161 21.87 8.12 -4.25
N THR A 162 21.40 9.17 -4.96
CA THR A 162 22.22 10.04 -5.84
C THR A 162 22.76 11.31 -5.18
N VAL A 163 22.58 11.49 -3.87
CA VAL A 163 23.41 12.44 -3.10
C VAL A 163 24.70 11.73 -2.66
N THR A 164 25.46 11.23 -3.64
CA THR A 164 26.89 10.95 -3.51
C THR A 164 27.64 11.87 -4.45
N VAL A 165 27.97 13.05 -3.91
CA VAL A 165 29.14 13.88 -4.22
C VAL A 165 29.41 14.10 -5.71
N THR A 166 28.82 15.15 -6.28
CA THR A 166 29.49 15.89 -7.36
C THR A 166 29.78 17.29 -6.84
N ILE A 167 31.03 17.50 -6.44
CA ILE A 167 31.60 18.82 -6.17
C ILE A 167 31.62 19.55 -7.51
N VAL A 168 30.80 20.58 -7.69
CA VAL A 168 30.96 21.54 -8.80
C VAL A 168 31.00 22.96 -8.24
N ASP A 169 32.14 23.57 -8.54
CA ASP A 169 32.60 24.94 -8.33
C ASP A 169 31.52 26.01 -8.63
N PRO A 170 31.38 27.09 -7.83
CA PRO A 170 30.37 28.11 -8.06
C PRO A 170 30.93 29.23 -8.95
N SER A 171 30.62 29.20 -10.25
CA SER A 171 30.68 30.42 -11.09
C SER A 171 29.76 30.33 -12.32
N GLU A 172 28.85 31.30 -12.37
CA GLU A 172 27.99 31.77 -13.49
C GLU A 172 26.52 31.29 -13.59
N PRO A 173 25.57 32.22 -13.92
CA PRO A 173 24.11 31.98 -13.91
C PRO A 173 23.50 31.77 -15.33
N ILE A 174 22.18 31.55 -15.36
CA ILE A 174 21.23 31.44 -16.52
C ILE A 174 21.03 29.95 -16.95
N GLY A 175 19.84 29.37 -17.09
CA GLY A 175 18.43 29.78 -17.08
C GLY A 175 17.60 28.70 -17.81
N VAL A 176 16.27 28.80 -17.74
CA VAL A 176 15.24 28.17 -18.60
C VAL A 176 14.55 26.88 -18.09
N GLU A 177 13.36 27.14 -17.52
CA GLU A 177 12.03 26.54 -17.79
C GLU A 177 11.81 25.02 -17.74
N ALA A 178 11.07 24.60 -16.71
CA ALA A 178 9.99 23.63 -16.83
C ALA A 178 8.87 24.03 -15.85
N GLU A 179 7.71 24.40 -16.37
CA GLU A 179 6.51 24.77 -15.61
C GLU A 179 5.94 23.54 -14.88
N ASP A 180 6.04 23.52 -13.55
CA ASP A 180 5.29 22.62 -12.67
C ASP A 180 3.90 23.22 -12.41
N PRO A 181 2.78 22.55 -12.76
CA PRO A 181 1.46 23.04 -12.45
C PRO A 181 1.00 22.44 -11.12
N ILE A 182 1.47 22.99 -10.00
CA ILE A 182 0.79 23.19 -8.71
C ILE A 182 1.78 24.01 -7.86
N GLU A 183 1.82 25.32 -8.06
CA GLU A 183 2.37 26.25 -7.07
C GLU A 183 1.40 26.29 -5.89
N TYR A 184 1.60 25.41 -4.90
CA TYR A 184 1.12 25.69 -3.56
C TYR A 184 2.08 26.73 -3.00
N GLU A 185 1.64 27.99 -2.90
CA GLU A 185 2.36 29.06 -2.23
C GLU A 185 2.59 28.68 -0.75
N MET A 186 3.64 27.90 -0.49
CA MET A 186 4.22 27.84 0.84
C MET A 186 4.87 29.20 1.07
N PRO A 187 4.61 29.88 2.19
CA PRO A 187 5.39 31.05 2.54
C PRO A 187 6.87 30.66 2.50
N GLU A 188 7.70 31.43 1.79
CA GLU A 188 9.15 31.27 1.75
C GLU A 188 9.72 31.49 3.15
N VAL A 189 9.67 30.44 3.98
CA VAL A 189 10.37 30.43 5.26
C VAL A 189 11.80 30.10 4.92
N ALA A 190 12.65 31.14 4.90
CA ALA A 190 14.08 30.97 4.72
C ALA A 190 14.61 29.92 5.73
N PRO A 191 15.42 28.95 5.28
CA PRO A 191 15.96 27.92 6.18
C PRO A 191 16.73 28.59 7.34
N PRO A 192 16.60 28.08 8.57
CA PRO A 192 17.27 28.67 9.72
C PRO A 192 18.78 28.63 9.52
N VAL A 193 19.42 29.80 9.52
CA VAL A 193 20.86 29.93 9.36
C VAL A 193 21.53 29.56 10.68
N ALA A 194 22.58 28.75 10.62
CA ALA A 194 23.40 28.39 11.78
C ALA A 194 24.00 29.65 12.45
N SER A 195 23.34 30.14 13.50
CA SER A 195 23.81 31.22 14.36
C SER A 195 24.27 30.65 15.71
N ALA A 196 25.07 31.42 16.45
CA ALA A 196 25.52 31.05 17.80
C ALA A 196 24.34 30.73 18.75
N ASP A 197 23.21 31.41 18.55
CA ASP A 197 21.99 31.21 19.33
C ASP A 197 21.32 29.88 18.98
N THR A 198 21.20 29.54 17.68
CA THR A 198 20.61 28.25 17.25
C THR A 198 21.43 27.02 17.70
N MET A 199 22.77 27.17 17.76
CA MET A 199 23.64 26.13 18.29
C MET A 199 23.51 25.99 19.81
N ALA A 200 23.29 27.10 20.53
CA ALA A 200 23.02 27.06 21.96
C ALA A 200 21.67 26.39 22.27
N ASP A 201 20.64 26.65 21.46
CA ASP A 201 19.32 26.03 21.58
C ASP A 201 19.38 24.52 21.33
N LEU A 202 20.10 24.08 20.29
CA LEU A 202 20.34 22.66 20.01
C LEU A 202 21.08 21.98 21.17
N ARG A 203 22.13 22.62 21.70
CA ARG A 203 22.89 22.10 22.85
C ARG A 203 22.01 21.99 24.09
N GLY A 204 21.16 22.99 24.35
CA GLY A 204 20.19 23.00 25.44
C GLY A 204 19.20 21.83 25.33
N LEU A 205 18.62 21.64 24.13
CA LEU A 205 17.70 20.54 23.85
C LEU A 205 18.35 19.16 24.05
N LEU A 206 19.55 18.96 23.51
CA LEU A 206 20.27 17.68 23.65
C LEU A 206 20.66 17.38 25.10
N THR A 207 21.03 18.42 25.86
CA THR A 207 21.34 18.30 27.29
C THR A 207 20.09 17.93 28.10
N GLU A 208 18.95 18.55 27.81
CA GLU A 208 17.69 18.25 28.48
C GLU A 208 17.17 16.84 28.16
N LEU A 209 17.46 16.34 26.95
CA LEU A 209 17.19 14.95 26.55
C LEU A 209 18.15 13.93 27.18
N GLY A 210 19.10 14.37 28.01
CA GLY A 210 20.06 13.51 28.70
C GLY A 210 21.18 12.98 27.80
N THR A 211 21.42 13.63 26.66
CA THR A 211 22.48 13.23 25.72
C THR A 211 23.85 13.54 26.33
N PRO A 212 24.80 12.58 26.37
CA PRO A 212 26.14 12.83 26.87
C PRO A 212 26.86 13.94 26.09
N GLU A 213 27.58 14.82 26.79
CA GLU A 213 28.33 15.92 26.17
C GLU A 213 29.34 15.48 25.07
N PRO A 214 30.01 14.31 25.17
CA PRO A 214 30.82 13.79 24.06
C PRO A 214 30.02 13.59 22.77
N THR A 215 28.80 13.09 22.89
CA THR A 215 27.88 12.82 21.78
C THR A 215 27.38 14.13 21.16
N ILE A 216 27.10 15.14 21.98
CA ILE A 216 26.70 16.48 21.53
C ILE A 216 27.80 17.12 20.67
N ASN A 217 29.06 17.02 21.11
CA ASN A 217 30.19 17.57 20.35
C ASN A 217 30.40 16.83 19.02
N LEU A 218 30.12 15.52 18.95
CA LEU A 218 30.17 14.75 17.70
C LEU A 218 29.09 15.21 16.71
N ILE A 219 27.89 15.54 17.20
CA ILE A 219 26.78 16.07 16.37
C ILE A 219 27.14 17.44 15.78
N PHE A 220 27.71 18.34 16.58
CA PHE A 220 28.18 19.63 16.07
C PHE A 220 29.35 19.49 15.08
N ASN A 221 30.29 18.58 15.36
CA ASN A 221 31.42 18.31 14.45
C ASN A 221 30.97 17.63 13.14
N ALA A 222 29.81 16.96 13.14
CA ALA A 222 29.16 16.41 11.95
C ALA A 222 28.46 17.47 11.08
N GLY A 223 28.52 18.76 11.46
CA GLY A 223 27.92 19.86 10.71
C GLY A 223 26.44 20.07 11.00
N ILE A 224 25.88 19.42 12.02
CA ILE A 224 24.50 19.59 12.45
C ILE A 224 24.47 20.72 13.48
N ALA A 225 24.11 21.91 13.03
CA ALA A 225 24.17 23.13 13.84
C ALA A 225 22.81 23.59 14.38
N THR A 226 21.71 23.18 13.76
CA THR A 226 20.35 23.56 14.18
C THR A 226 19.48 22.34 14.54
N THR A 227 18.42 22.59 15.30
CA THR A 227 17.41 21.58 15.66
C THR A 227 16.69 21.04 14.44
N THR A 228 16.45 21.90 13.45
CA THR A 228 15.87 21.52 12.15
C THR A 228 16.80 20.60 11.38
N ASP A 229 18.11 20.87 11.36
CA ASP A 229 19.10 20.00 10.71
C ASP A 229 19.13 18.62 11.39
N LEU A 230 19.05 18.57 12.71
CA LEU A 230 19.04 17.30 13.45
C LEU A 230 17.75 16.50 13.18
N VAL A 231 16.60 17.16 13.00
CA VAL A 231 15.33 16.50 12.64
C VAL A 231 15.34 16.02 11.19
N ALA A 232 15.93 16.80 10.28
CA ALA A 232 16.03 16.50 8.87
C ALA A 232 17.07 15.40 8.55
N THR A 233 18.05 15.20 9.43
CA THR A 233 19.05 14.14 9.27
C THR A 233 18.47 12.80 9.69
N SER A 234 18.52 11.79 8.81
CA SER A 234 18.01 10.44 9.15
C SER A 234 18.87 9.73 10.21
N PRO A 235 18.35 8.72 10.93
CA PRO A 235 19.13 8.04 11.98
C PRO A 235 20.37 7.33 11.42
N ASP A 236 20.26 6.83 10.18
CA ASP A 236 21.34 6.20 9.44
C ASP A 236 22.45 7.21 9.08
N GLN A 237 22.07 8.41 8.64
CA GLN A 237 23.03 9.49 8.39
C GLN A 237 23.66 9.98 9.68
N LEU A 238 22.89 10.13 10.76
CA LEU A 238 23.39 10.54 12.07
C LEU A 238 24.41 9.54 12.61
N SER A 239 24.09 8.24 12.58
CA SER A 239 25.01 7.17 12.98
C SER A 239 26.30 7.17 12.15
N THR A 240 26.19 7.38 10.83
CA THR A 240 27.35 7.42 9.92
C THR A 240 28.25 8.63 10.15
N LEU A 241 27.67 9.81 10.38
CA LEU A 241 28.40 11.07 10.54
C LEU A 241 29.03 11.23 11.93
N THR A 242 28.36 10.72 12.97
CA THR A 242 28.79 10.90 14.36
C THR A 242 29.50 9.68 14.94
N GLY A 243 29.41 8.52 14.29
CA GLY A 243 29.95 7.26 14.79
C GLY A 243 29.19 6.66 15.98
N ILE A 244 28.00 7.18 16.29
CA ILE A 244 27.11 6.67 17.33
C ILE A 244 26.45 5.38 16.83
N ASP A 245 26.15 4.45 17.72
CA ASP A 245 25.40 3.25 17.34
C ASP A 245 24.00 3.61 16.82
N LYS A 246 23.54 2.86 15.81
CA LYS A 246 22.28 3.14 15.11
C LYS A 246 21.07 3.20 16.05
N ARG A 247 21.04 2.36 17.09
CA ARG A 247 19.95 2.34 18.06
C ARG A 247 19.90 3.61 18.90
N THR A 248 21.03 4.09 19.40
CA THR A 248 21.12 5.36 20.11
C THR A 248 20.79 6.55 19.19
N ALA A 249 21.15 6.49 17.90
CA ALA A 249 20.76 7.52 16.93
C ALA A 249 19.24 7.56 16.67
N GLU A 250 18.60 6.39 16.53
CA GLU A 250 17.14 6.26 16.40
C GLU A 250 16.41 6.77 17.66
N ASP A 251 16.86 6.37 18.84
CA ASP A 251 16.27 6.79 20.12
C ASP A 251 16.40 8.31 20.32
N LEU A 252 17.57 8.88 19.97
CA LEU A 252 17.81 10.32 20.04
C LEU A 252 16.91 11.09 19.07
N GLN A 253 16.81 10.66 17.81
CA GLN A 253 16.00 11.35 16.82
C GLN A 253 14.50 11.28 17.15
N MET A 254 14.03 10.14 17.63
CA MET A 254 12.64 9.99 18.09
C MET A 254 12.35 10.90 19.29
N ALA A 255 13.29 11.02 20.23
CA ALA A 255 13.16 11.91 21.38
C ALA A 255 13.14 13.39 20.98
N VAL A 256 14.01 13.79 20.05
CA VAL A 256 14.05 15.15 19.49
C VAL A 256 12.76 15.46 18.72
N GLN A 257 12.31 14.59 17.81
CA GLN A 257 11.07 14.78 17.05
C GLN A 257 9.85 14.87 17.95
N LYS A 258 9.75 14.01 18.98
CA LYS A 258 8.66 14.07 19.95
C LYS A 258 8.64 15.40 20.68
N LYS A 259 9.81 15.94 21.04
CA LYS A 259 9.90 17.21 21.75
C LYS A 259 9.62 18.42 20.85
N VAL A 260 10.08 18.40 19.60
CA VAL A 260 9.81 19.45 18.61
C VAL A 260 8.32 19.50 18.27
N TRP A 261 7.67 18.35 18.04
CA TRP A 261 6.26 18.31 17.64
C TRP A 261 5.25 18.40 18.79
N PHE A 262 5.58 17.92 20.00
CA PHE A 262 4.64 17.87 21.12
C PHE A 262 5.04 18.72 22.34
N GLY A 263 6.28 19.19 22.39
CA GLY A 263 6.78 20.02 23.49
C GLY A 263 6.51 21.52 23.31
N GLY A 264 6.22 21.95 22.08
CA GLY A 264 6.13 23.37 21.72
C GLY A 264 7.50 24.03 21.79
N ILE A 265 8.08 24.34 20.62
CA ILE A 265 9.20 25.28 20.49
C ILE A 265 8.62 26.62 20.07
#